data_AF-A0A519NMS4-F1
#
_entry.id   AF-A0A519NMS4-F1
#
_cell.length_a   1.000
_cell.length_b   1.000
_cell.length_c   1.000
_cell.angle_alpha   90.00
_cell.angle_beta   90.00
_cell.angle_gamma   90.00
#
_symmetry.space_group_name_H-M   'P 1'
#
loop_
_entity.id
_entity.type
_entity.pdbx_description
1 polymer ?
#
loop_
_entity_poly.entity_id
_entity_poly.type
_entity_poly.pdbx_seq_one_letter_code
_entity_poly.pdbx_strand_id
1 'polypeptide(L)'
;MIRNRLTRRHALALSGGFAALGLTGLPARAAPSVQSEDWAALGADVKAEFKWAWDHYVAKAWGKDEINPVSGTARSFFIEGHDLGLSLVEALDTLWIMELDEEFQAGVDWVKAHLNFDIDDYSQVFETNIRLVGGLISAHLACGDP
;
A
#
# COMPACT_ATOMS: atom_id res chain seq x y z
N MET A 1 14.80 -17.63 25.24
CA MET A 1 13.41 -17.14 25.16
C MET A 1 13.17 -16.70 23.72
N ILE A 2 12.66 -17.59 22.88
CA ILE A 2 12.48 -17.37 21.44
C ILE A 2 11.08 -16.77 21.25
N ARG A 3 10.99 -15.49 20.89
CA ARG A 3 9.72 -14.84 20.56
C ARG A 3 9.36 -15.21 19.12
N ASN A 4 8.35 -16.06 18.94
CA ASN A 4 7.67 -16.24 17.66
C ASN A 4 7.01 -14.91 17.28
N ARG A 5 7.60 -14.17 16.34
CA ARG A 5 6.90 -13.07 15.66
C ARG A 5 5.92 -13.71 14.69
N LEU A 6 4.69 -13.91 15.15
CA LEU A 6 3.55 -14.20 14.27
C LEU A 6 3.38 -12.98 13.36
N THR A 7 3.92 -13.04 12.15
CA THR A 7 3.60 -12.08 11.09
C THR A 7 2.12 -12.23 10.74
N ARG A 8 1.48 -11.15 10.28
CA ARG A 8 0.04 -11.07 9.96
C ARG A 8 -0.41 -12.07 8.85
N ARG A 9 0.53 -12.85 8.31
CA ARG A 9 0.39 -13.83 7.21
C ARG A 9 -0.33 -15.14 7.57
N HIS A 10 -0.56 -15.45 8.85
CA HIS A 10 -1.07 -16.77 9.26
C HIS A 10 -2.57 -17.00 9.08
N ALA A 11 -3.32 -16.06 8.48
CA ALA A 11 -4.78 -16.13 8.43
C ALA A 11 -5.39 -16.88 7.22
N LEU A 12 -4.62 -17.29 6.20
CA LEU A 12 -5.22 -17.59 4.87
C LEU A 12 -4.93 -18.95 4.20
N ALA A 13 -4.24 -19.90 4.82
CA ALA A 13 -3.76 -21.10 4.09
C ALA A 13 -4.31 -22.44 4.61
N LEU A 14 -5.58 -22.76 4.35
CA LEU A 14 -6.11 -24.13 4.44
C LEU A 14 -7.24 -24.35 3.43
N SER A 15 -6.93 -24.85 2.24
CA SER A 15 -7.77 -25.84 1.52
C SER A 15 -7.20 -26.20 0.14
N GLY A 16 -7.23 -27.49 -0.19
CA GLY A 16 -7.18 -27.95 -1.58
C GLY A 16 -6.10 -28.98 -1.91
N GLY A 17 -6.27 -30.22 -1.44
CA GLY A 17 -5.61 -31.38 -2.05
C GLY A 17 -6.63 -32.20 -2.82
N PHE A 18 -6.28 -32.68 -4.03
CA PHE A 18 -6.93 -33.83 -4.66
C PHE A 18 -5.93 -34.57 -5.58
N ALA A 19 -5.94 -35.90 -5.48
CA ALA A 19 -5.08 -36.83 -6.22
C ALA A 19 -5.80 -37.35 -7.49
N ALA A 20 -5.05 -37.69 -8.55
CA ALA A 20 -5.58 -38.41 -9.70
C ALA A 20 -4.65 -39.56 -10.12
N LEU A 21 -5.21 -40.77 -10.16
CA LEU A 21 -4.58 -42.02 -10.60
C LEU A 21 -4.68 -42.21 -12.13
N GLY A 22 -3.54 -42.55 -12.75
CA GLY A 22 -3.38 -43.69 -13.67
C GLY A 22 -3.97 -43.63 -15.09
N LEU A 23 -3.13 -43.32 -16.09
CA LEU A 23 -3.16 -43.88 -17.46
C LEU A 23 -1.73 -43.88 -18.03
N THR A 24 -1.14 -45.06 -18.27
CA THR A 24 0.22 -45.26 -18.82
C THR A 24 0.19 -45.46 -20.33
N GLY A 25 1.04 -44.76 -21.11
CA GLY A 25 1.29 -45.21 -22.50
C GLY A 25 1.97 -44.32 -23.55
N LEU A 26 2.38 -43.07 -23.28
CA LEU A 26 3.10 -42.24 -24.28
C LEU A 26 4.38 -41.66 -23.65
N PRO A 27 5.52 -41.57 -24.37
CA PRO A 27 6.65 -40.79 -23.91
C PRO A 27 6.22 -39.32 -23.93
N ALA A 28 5.82 -38.81 -22.77
CA ALA A 28 5.51 -37.41 -22.59
C ALA A 28 6.78 -36.62 -22.92
N ARG A 29 6.74 -35.84 -24.01
CA ARG A 29 7.68 -34.74 -24.21
C ARG A 29 7.55 -33.89 -22.96
N ALA A 30 8.58 -33.84 -22.12
CA ALA A 30 8.58 -32.97 -20.95
C ALA A 30 8.29 -31.55 -21.45
N ALA A 31 7.12 -31.04 -21.12
CA ALA A 31 6.83 -29.63 -21.32
C ALA A 31 7.94 -28.84 -20.61
N PRO A 32 8.41 -27.71 -21.18
CA PRO A 32 9.33 -26.86 -20.44
C PRO A 32 8.72 -26.61 -19.06
N SER A 33 9.46 -26.96 -18.01
CA SER A 33 9.02 -26.72 -16.64
C SER A 33 8.88 -25.22 -16.48
N VAL A 34 7.64 -24.72 -16.51
CA VAL A 34 7.33 -23.37 -16.08
C VAL A 34 7.81 -23.32 -14.64
N GLN A 35 8.86 -22.53 -14.38
CA GLN A 35 9.27 -22.29 -13.00
C GLN A 35 8.08 -21.65 -12.30
N SER A 36 7.62 -22.28 -11.22
CA SER A 36 6.57 -21.70 -10.39
C SER A 36 7.12 -20.40 -9.80
N GLU A 37 6.37 -19.31 -9.97
CA GLU A 37 6.72 -18.01 -9.40
C GLU A 37 6.88 -18.11 -7.88
N ASP A 38 7.94 -17.49 -7.35
CA ASP A 38 8.10 -17.34 -5.90
C ASP A 38 7.32 -16.10 -5.45
N TRP A 39 6.04 -16.29 -5.14
CA TRP A 39 5.16 -15.22 -4.68
C TRP A 39 5.63 -14.52 -3.40
N ALA A 40 6.42 -15.20 -2.56
CA ALA A 40 6.95 -14.59 -1.35
C ALA A 40 8.11 -13.64 -1.68
N ALA A 41 9.00 -14.05 -2.59
CA ALA A 41 10.05 -13.18 -3.11
C ALA A 41 9.46 -11.99 -3.88
N LEU A 42 8.47 -12.23 -4.75
CA LEU A 42 7.78 -11.17 -5.48
C LEU A 42 7.06 -10.19 -4.53
N GLY A 43 6.41 -10.68 -3.47
CA GLY A 43 5.79 -9.81 -2.46
C GLY A 43 6.82 -8.96 -1.69
N ALA A 44 8.03 -9.47 -1.48
CA ALA A 44 9.11 -8.70 -0.88
C ALA A 44 9.65 -7.62 -1.84
N ASP A 45 9.74 -7.94 -3.13
CA ASP A 45 10.12 -6.99 -4.18
C ASP A 45 9.10 -5.84 -4.30
N VAL A 46 7.79 -6.16 -4.31
CA VAL A 46 6.72 -5.14 -4.31
C VAL A 46 6.80 -4.23 -3.08
N LYS A 47 7.08 -4.78 -1.89
CA LYS A 47 7.30 -3.96 -0.68
C LYS A 47 8.51 -3.04 -0.83
N ALA A 48 9.60 -3.52 -1.43
CA ALA A 48 10.81 -2.73 -1.65
C ALA A 48 10.54 -1.56 -2.63
N GLU A 49 9.82 -1.81 -3.71
CA GLU A 49 9.43 -0.77 -4.69
C GLU A 49 8.47 0.24 -4.09
N PHE A 50 7.50 -0.20 -3.27
CA PHE A 50 6.59 0.73 -2.58
C PHE A 50 7.34 1.63 -1.60
N LYS A 51 8.24 1.07 -0.80
CA LYS A 51 9.14 1.82 0.09
C LYS A 51 9.98 2.83 -0.70
N TRP A 52 10.57 2.43 -1.81
CA TRP A 52 11.36 3.30 -2.68
C TRP A 52 10.53 4.47 -3.23
N ALA A 53 9.28 4.21 -3.65
CA ALA A 53 8.37 5.24 -4.14
C ALA A 53 7.95 6.21 -3.01
N TRP A 54 7.65 5.67 -1.83
CA TRP A 54 7.34 6.46 -0.63
C TRP A 54 8.49 7.38 -0.24
N ASP A 55 9.72 6.87 -0.20
CA ASP A 55 10.90 7.66 0.15
C ASP A 55 11.10 8.84 -0.84
N HIS A 56 10.78 8.64 -2.12
CA HIS A 56 10.78 9.72 -3.10
C HIS A 56 9.64 10.73 -2.92
N TYR A 57 8.44 10.27 -2.56
CA TYR A 57 7.33 11.14 -2.18
C TYR A 57 7.73 12.03 -0.99
N VAL A 58 8.29 11.44 0.08
CA VAL A 58 8.79 12.18 1.25
C VAL A 58 9.85 13.21 0.83
N ALA A 59 10.79 12.83 -0.04
CA ALA A 59 11.87 13.72 -0.45
C ALA A 59 11.43 14.91 -1.34
N LYS A 60 10.33 14.78 -2.08
CA LYS A 60 9.97 15.73 -3.17
C LYS A 60 8.58 16.35 -3.05
N ALA A 61 7.69 15.73 -2.31
CA ALA A 61 6.26 16.06 -2.31
C ALA A 61 5.63 15.86 -0.92
N TRP A 62 6.40 15.91 0.17
CA TRP A 62 5.87 15.73 1.52
C TRP A 62 4.71 16.68 1.83
N GLY A 63 3.55 16.12 2.17
CA GLY A 63 2.32 16.87 2.45
C GLY A 63 1.63 17.45 1.22
N LYS A 64 2.14 17.18 0.02
CA LYS A 64 1.50 17.55 -1.26
C LYS A 64 0.57 16.46 -1.75
N ASP A 65 -0.36 16.80 -2.63
CA ASP A 65 -1.34 15.83 -3.11
C ASP A 65 -0.69 14.73 -3.93
N GLU A 66 0.10 15.08 -4.94
CA GLU A 66 0.75 14.09 -5.81
C GLU A 66 2.20 14.49 -6.14
N ILE A 67 3.06 13.47 -6.26
CA ILE A 67 4.41 13.65 -6.82
C ILE A 67 4.38 13.56 -8.35
N ASN A 68 5.19 14.39 -9.00
CA ASN A 68 5.58 14.25 -10.40
C ASN A 68 6.96 13.56 -10.46
N PRO A 69 7.02 12.22 -10.58
CA PRO A 69 8.25 11.47 -10.29
C PRO A 69 9.38 11.72 -11.30
N VAL A 70 9.05 12.15 -12.53
CA VAL A 70 10.05 12.46 -13.55
C VAL A 70 10.70 13.83 -13.31
N SER A 71 9.90 14.85 -12.99
CA SER A 71 10.42 16.20 -12.73
C SER A 71 10.90 16.39 -11.29
N GLY A 72 10.50 15.51 -10.37
CA GLY A 72 10.77 15.66 -8.93
C GLY A 72 10.03 16.83 -8.29
N THR A 73 8.88 17.23 -8.86
CA THR A 73 8.00 18.28 -8.34
C THR A 73 6.72 17.68 -7.77
N ALA A 74 5.79 18.51 -7.29
CA ALA A 74 4.47 18.08 -6.83
C ALA A 74 3.36 18.83 -7.57
N ARG A 75 2.12 18.34 -7.47
CA ARG A 75 0.92 19.03 -7.94
C ARG A 75 -0.22 18.89 -6.92
N SER A 76 -1.13 19.86 -6.93
CA SER A 76 -2.39 19.80 -6.19
C SER A 76 -3.43 19.01 -6.99
N PHE A 77 -4.37 18.37 -6.28
CA PHE A 77 -5.42 17.54 -6.88
C PHE A 77 -6.81 18.13 -6.68
N PHE A 78 -7.17 18.47 -5.44
CA PHE A 78 -8.52 18.95 -5.14
C PHE A 78 -8.67 20.46 -5.37
N ILE A 79 -7.74 21.24 -4.83
CA ILE A 79 -7.79 22.69 -4.80
C ILE A 79 -6.40 23.21 -5.19
N GLU A 80 -6.33 23.98 -6.27
CA GLU A 80 -5.05 24.48 -6.79
C GLU A 80 -4.34 25.35 -5.74
N GLY A 81 -3.13 24.95 -5.34
CA GLY A 81 -2.32 25.67 -4.35
C GLY A 81 -2.70 25.39 -2.89
N HIS A 82 -3.69 24.53 -2.63
CA HIS A 82 -4.06 24.09 -1.27
C HIS A 82 -4.13 22.56 -1.19
N ASP A 83 -2.98 21.93 -0.98
CA ASP A 83 -2.85 20.48 -0.88
C ASP A 83 -3.44 19.93 0.42
N LEU A 84 -3.97 18.71 0.35
CA LEU A 84 -4.53 17.93 1.46
C LEU A 84 -3.72 16.67 1.77
N GLY A 85 -2.50 16.56 1.22
CA GLY A 85 -1.64 15.39 1.41
C GLY A 85 -2.24 14.11 0.82
N LEU A 86 -2.92 14.21 -0.32
CA LEU A 86 -3.67 13.11 -0.92
C LEU A 86 -2.90 11.77 -0.97
N SER A 87 -1.74 11.72 -1.64
CA SER A 87 -0.96 10.47 -1.76
C SER A 87 -0.46 9.95 -0.41
N LEU A 88 -0.21 10.85 0.56
CA LEU A 88 0.14 10.46 1.92
C LEU A 88 -1.02 9.71 2.58
N VAL A 89 -2.23 10.26 2.50
CA VAL A 89 -3.44 9.66 3.08
C VAL A 89 -3.76 8.33 2.39
N GLU A 90 -3.69 8.27 1.05
CA GLU A 90 -3.92 7.02 0.30
C GLU A 90 -2.91 5.91 0.64
N ALA A 91 -1.68 6.27 1.04
CA ALA A 91 -0.63 5.29 1.32
C ALA A 91 -0.71 4.67 2.73
N LEU A 92 -1.47 5.25 3.67
CA LEU A 92 -1.38 4.87 5.09
C LEU A 92 -1.68 3.39 5.35
N ASP A 93 -2.80 2.88 4.86
CA ASP A 93 -3.15 1.48 5.06
C ASP A 93 -2.20 0.52 4.34
N THR A 94 -1.66 0.91 3.19
CA THR A 94 -0.69 0.13 2.43
C THR A 94 0.64 0.03 3.17
N LEU A 95 1.15 1.15 3.71
CA LEU A 95 2.33 1.17 4.59
C LEU A 95 2.11 0.23 5.78
N TRP A 96 0.94 0.28 6.41
CA TRP A 96 0.62 -0.58 7.53
C TRP A 96 0.53 -2.07 7.15
N ILE A 97 -0.15 -2.42 6.05
CA ILE A 97 -0.29 -3.79 5.54
C ILE A 97 1.09 -4.38 5.20
N MET A 98 1.96 -3.57 4.63
CA MET A 98 3.31 -3.98 4.26
C MET A 98 4.28 -4.04 5.44
N GLU A 99 3.87 -3.72 6.68
CA GLU A 99 4.76 -3.65 7.85
C GLU A 99 5.91 -2.65 7.63
N LEU A 100 5.55 -1.44 7.16
CA LEU A 100 6.39 -0.24 7.06
C LEU A 100 5.99 0.73 8.17
N ASP A 101 6.19 0.30 9.42
CA ASP A 101 5.58 0.92 10.61
C ASP A 101 6.13 2.33 10.90
N GLU A 102 7.40 2.60 10.61
CA GLU A 102 8.02 3.92 10.81
C GLU A 102 7.44 4.96 9.84
N GLU A 103 7.32 4.58 8.57
CA GLU A 103 6.71 5.40 7.53
C GLU A 103 5.22 5.64 7.79
N PHE A 104 4.49 4.59 8.19
CA PHE A 104 3.09 4.70 8.58
C PHE A 104 2.90 5.72 9.69
N GLN A 105 3.69 5.62 10.77
CA GLN A 105 3.57 6.53 11.89
C GLN A 105 3.92 7.98 11.51
N ALA A 106 4.95 8.19 10.68
CA ALA A 106 5.29 9.51 10.18
C ALA A 106 4.15 10.14 9.37
N GLY A 107 3.43 9.33 8.56
CA GLY A 107 2.23 9.77 7.84
C GLY A 107 1.07 10.12 8.77
N VAL A 108 0.75 9.25 9.74
CA VAL A 108 -0.32 9.51 10.73
C VAL A 108 -0.03 10.77 11.53
N ASP A 109 1.22 10.96 11.98
CA ASP A 109 1.62 12.15 12.73
C ASP A 109 1.48 13.42 11.88
N TRP A 110 1.79 13.35 10.58
CA TRP A 110 1.57 14.46 9.66
C TRP A 110 0.08 14.82 9.55
N VAL A 111 -0.78 13.81 9.37
CA VAL A 111 -2.24 14.01 9.27
C VAL A 111 -2.75 14.73 10.52
N LYS A 112 -2.39 14.24 11.71
CA LYS A 112 -2.84 14.81 12.99
C LYS A 112 -2.39 16.25 13.21
N ALA A 113 -1.21 16.60 12.69
CA ALA A 113 -0.63 17.94 12.89
C ALA A 113 -1.02 18.96 11.81
N HIS A 114 -1.34 18.52 10.59
CA HIS A 114 -1.43 19.43 9.43
C HIS A 114 -2.70 19.32 8.60
N LEU A 115 -3.43 18.19 8.63
CA LEU A 115 -4.59 18.02 7.76
C LEU A 115 -5.80 18.79 8.30
N ASN A 116 -6.25 19.79 7.56
CA ASN A 116 -7.42 20.61 7.89
C ASN A 116 -8.34 20.74 6.66
N PHE A 117 -9.64 20.54 6.87
CA PHE A 117 -10.67 20.61 5.83
C PHE A 117 -11.48 21.92 5.83
N ASP A 118 -11.20 22.83 6.76
CA ASP A 118 -11.83 24.16 6.80
C ASP A 118 -11.18 25.08 5.76
N ILE A 119 -11.61 24.92 4.49
CA ILE A 119 -11.09 25.61 3.32
C ILE A 119 -12.26 26.17 2.52
N ASP A 120 -12.21 27.46 2.22
CA ASP A 120 -13.24 28.17 1.43
C ASP A 120 -13.00 28.00 -0.08
N ASP A 121 -13.11 26.76 -0.56
CA ASP A 121 -13.04 26.43 -1.99
C ASP A 121 -13.86 25.16 -2.30
N TYR A 122 -14.00 24.84 -3.59
CA TYR A 122 -14.73 23.67 -4.06
C TYR A 122 -13.85 22.43 -4.13
N SER A 123 -14.37 21.31 -3.63
CA SER A 123 -13.77 19.98 -3.80
C SER A 123 -14.77 19.01 -4.44
N GLN A 124 -14.28 18.10 -5.28
CA GLN A 124 -15.13 17.09 -5.91
C GLN A 124 -15.52 16.02 -4.89
N VAL A 125 -16.76 16.10 -4.38
CA VAL A 125 -17.30 15.24 -3.31
C VAL A 125 -17.02 13.74 -3.50
N PHE A 126 -17.15 13.23 -4.73
CA PHE A 126 -16.89 11.82 -5.04
C PHE A 126 -15.45 11.41 -4.73
N GLU A 127 -14.47 12.18 -5.21
CA GLU A 127 -13.05 11.91 -5.01
C GLU A 127 -12.65 12.12 -3.54
N THR A 128 -13.16 13.18 -2.91
CA THR A 128 -12.95 13.44 -1.47
C THR A 128 -13.39 12.23 -0.63
N ASN A 129 -14.55 11.65 -0.95
CA ASN A 129 -15.07 10.52 -0.20
C ASN A 129 -14.23 9.26 -0.40
N ILE A 130 -13.95 8.86 -1.64
CA ILE A 130 -13.28 7.57 -1.85
C ILE A 130 -11.78 7.61 -1.48
N ARG A 131 -11.13 8.78 -1.54
CA ARG A 131 -9.69 8.91 -1.29
C ARG A 131 -9.39 9.35 0.14
N LEU A 132 -9.93 10.49 0.57
CA LEU A 132 -9.61 11.06 1.88
C LEU A 132 -10.42 10.39 2.99
N VAL A 133 -11.75 10.33 2.86
CA VAL A 133 -12.58 9.66 3.89
C VAL A 133 -12.25 8.17 3.94
N GLY A 134 -12.16 7.51 2.79
CA GLY A 134 -11.75 6.10 2.69
C GLY A 134 -10.38 5.83 3.33
N GLY A 135 -9.35 6.60 2.96
CA GLY A 135 -7.99 6.41 3.48
C GLY A 135 -7.86 6.71 4.98
N LEU A 136 -8.56 7.73 5.49
CA LEU A 136 -8.58 8.01 6.93
C LEU A 136 -9.29 6.91 7.72
N ILE A 137 -10.39 6.34 7.20
CA ILE A 137 -11.08 5.22 7.86
C ILE A 137 -10.18 3.98 7.88
N SER A 138 -9.52 3.64 6.78
CA SER A 138 -8.64 2.46 6.75
C SER A 138 -7.44 2.63 7.68
N ALA A 139 -6.83 3.83 7.73
CA ALA A 139 -5.78 4.15 8.69
C ALA A 139 -6.28 4.06 10.15
N HIS A 140 -7.46 4.61 10.45
CA HIS A 140 -8.08 4.52 11.78
C HIS A 140 -8.30 3.06 12.19
N LEU A 141 -8.83 2.22 11.30
CA LEU A 141 -9.02 0.79 11.59
C LEU A 141 -7.70 0.05 11.79
N ALA A 142 -6.61 0.54 11.21
CA ALA A 142 -5.28 -0.05 11.32
C ALA A 142 -4.57 0.30 12.65
N CYS A 143 -4.67 1.55 13.11
CA CYS A 143 -3.95 2.01 14.32
C CYS A 143 -4.84 2.27 15.55
N GLY A 144 -6.14 2.45 15.38
CA GLY A 144 -7.08 2.78 16.44
C GLY A 144 -6.92 4.20 17.02
N ASP A 145 -6.24 5.10 16.32
CA ASP A 145 -6.10 6.51 16.72
C ASP A 145 -7.45 7.23 16.51
N PRO A 146 -8.09 7.78 17.56
CA PRO A 146 -9.46 8.32 17.51
C PRO A 146 -9.70 9.48 16.53
#